data_AF-A0A9D3Y2A9-F1
#
_entry.id   AF-A0A9D3Y2A9-F1
#
_cell.length_a   1.000
_cell.length_b   1.000
_cell.length_c   1.000
_cell.angle_alpha   90.00
_cell.angle_beta   90.00
_cell.angle_gamma   90.00
#
_symmetry.space_group_name_H-M   'P 1'
#
loop_
_entity.id
_entity.type
_entity.pdbx_description
1 polymer ?
#
loop_
_entity_poly.entity_id
_entity_poly.type
_entity_poly.pdbx_seq_one_letter_code
_entity_poly.pdbx_strand_id
1 'polypeptide(L)' 'MHATGYPSPMYEWYHFGQRLKSYNQNYSSEVTIESMQLKDFGYYKLIMTNTAGTSTYNYFIAAYGKPTFT' A
#
# COMPACT_ATOMS: atom_id res chain seq x y z
N MET A 1 -0.05 3.45 8.24
CA MET A 1 0.96 2.70 9.03
C MET A 1 2.12 3.60 9.41
N HIS A 2 2.76 3.32 10.54
CA HIS A 2 3.89 4.08 11.09
C HIS A 2 5.17 3.23 10.97
N ALA A 3 6.22 3.77 10.36
CA ALA A 3 7.51 3.07 10.26
C ALA A 3 8.63 3.99 10.75
N THR A 4 9.56 3.42 11.50
CA THR A 4 10.70 4.12 12.07
C THR A 4 11.94 3.84 11.23
N GLY A 5 12.71 4.88 10.91
CA GLY A 5 13.95 4.76 10.14
C GLY A 5 14.68 6.10 10.08
N TYR A 6 16.02 6.07 10.17
CA TYR A 6 16.87 7.26 10.04
C TYR A 6 17.92 7.02 8.94
N PRO A 7 18.00 7.89 7.90
CA PRO A 7 17.10 9.00 7.60
C PRO A 7 15.64 8.56 7.38
N SER A 8 14.69 9.48 7.53
CA SER A 8 13.26 9.19 7.31
C SER A 8 13.05 8.54 5.93
N PRO A 9 12.40 7.37 5.84
CA PRO A 9 12.27 6.67 4.58
C PRO A 9 11.28 7.37 3.64
N MET A 10 11.48 7.13 2.35
CA MET A 10 10.48 7.38 1.31
C MET A 10 9.51 6.20 1.26
N TYR A 11 8.22 6.46 1.07
CA TYR A 11 7.17 5.45 1.03
C TYR A 11 6.59 5.36 -0.37
N GLU A 12 6.53 4.17 -0.93
CA GLU A 12 5.98 3.92 -2.26
C GLU A 12 4.95 2.80 -2.22
N TRP A 13 3.72 3.14 -2.58
CA TRP A 13 2.62 2.19 -2.65
C TRP A 13 2.43 1.68 -4.07
N TYR A 14 2.15 0.39 -4.17
CA TYR A 14 1.85 -0.28 -5.42
C TYR A 14 0.59 -1.12 -5.28
N HIS A 15 -0.14 -1.27 -6.39
CA HIS A 15 -1.24 -2.19 -6.54
C HIS A 15 -1.12 -2.87 -7.90
N PHE A 16 -1.12 -4.21 -7.91
CA PHE A 16 -0.80 -5.02 -9.10
C PHE A 16 0.45 -4.56 -9.88
N GLY A 17 1.47 -4.10 -9.17
CA GLY A 17 2.72 -3.62 -9.78
C GLY A 17 2.69 -2.18 -10.30
N GLN A 18 1.53 -1.52 -10.33
CA GLN A 18 1.42 -0.10 -10.65
C GLN A 18 1.62 0.77 -9.41
N ARG A 19 2.41 1.84 -9.51
CA ARG A 19 2.66 2.78 -8.41
C ARG A 19 1.41 3.64 -8.19
N LEU A 20 0.84 3.58 -6.99
CA LEU A 20 -0.33 4.35 -6.60
C LEU A 20 0.05 5.73 -6.07
N LYS A 21 0.96 5.78 -5.10
CA LYS A 21 1.37 7.02 -4.42
C LYS A 21 2.81 6.91 -3.93
N SER A 22 3.45 8.07 -3.81
CA SER A 22 4.78 8.22 -3.21
C SER A 22 4.80 9.36 -2.23
N TYR A 23 5.49 9.16 -1.12
CA TYR A 23 5.71 10.18 -0.10
C TYR A 23 7.19 10.26 0.21
N ASN A 24 7.80 11.40 -0.11
CA ASN A 24 9.21 11.66 0.17
C ASN A 24 9.25 12.32 1.55
N GLN A 25 9.78 11.62 2.57
CA GLN A 25 9.95 12.13 3.94
C GLN A 25 8.65 12.23 4.76
N ASN A 26 8.10 11.07 5.13
CA ASN A 26 7.04 10.99 6.12
C ASN A 26 7.40 9.91 7.15
N TYR A 27 6.84 9.94 8.35
CA TYR A 27 6.97 8.81 9.30
C TYR A 27 5.81 7.81 9.14
N SER A 28 4.82 8.18 8.33
CA SER A 28 3.62 7.38 8.09
C SER A 28 3.08 7.56 6.68
N SER A 29 2.41 6.53 6.19
CA SER A 29 1.68 6.59 4.93
C SER A 29 0.40 5.77 5.02
N GLU A 30 -0.62 6.22 4.31
CA GLU A 30 -1.94 5.62 4.28
C GLU A 30 -2.51 5.64 2.86
N VAL A 31 -3.20 4.56 2.50
CA VAL A 31 -4.04 4.46 1.31
C VAL A 31 -5.44 4.14 1.79
N THR A 32 -6.37 5.04 1.50
CA THR A 32 -7.79 4.92 1.87
C THR A 32 -8.60 4.57 0.61
N ILE A 33 -9.45 3.55 0.72
CA ILE A 33 -10.39 3.16 -0.33
C ILE A 33 -11.79 3.46 0.20
N GLU A 34 -12.38 4.58 -0.24
CA GLU A 34 -13.68 5.04 0.28
C GLU A 34 -14.86 4.20 -0.23
N SER A 35 -14.79 3.74 -1.49
CA SER A 35 -15.81 2.91 -2.12
C SER A 35 -15.13 1.79 -2.90
N MET A 36 -15.14 0.59 -2.31
CA MET A 36 -14.44 -0.56 -2.87
C MET A 36 -15.14 -1.09 -4.12
N GLN A 37 -14.39 -1.21 -5.21
CA GLN A 37 -14.80 -1.86 -6.45
C GLN A 37 -13.98 -3.14 -6.70
N LEU A 38 -14.44 -3.97 -7.64
CA LEU A 38 -13.73 -5.20 -8.04
C LEU A 38 -12.27 -4.96 -8.45
N LYS A 39 -11.96 -3.80 -9.02
CA LYS A 39 -10.59 -3.43 -9.43
C LYS A 39 -9.65 -3.17 -8.24
N ASP A 40 -10.19 -2.88 -7.06
CA ASP A 40 -9.42 -2.60 -5.84
C ASP A 40 -9.10 -3.89 -5.08
N PHE A 41 -9.62 -5.03 -5.54
CA PHE A 41 -9.28 -6.35 -5.02
C PHE A 41 -7.81 -6.67 -5.30
N GLY A 42 -7.14 -7.34 -4.37
CA GLY A 42 -5.85 -7.98 -4.63
C GLY A 42 -4.70 -7.41 -3.81
N TYR A 43 -3.49 -7.55 -4.36
CA TYR A 43 -2.26 -7.27 -3.62
C TYR A 43 -1.86 -5.80 -3.70
N TYR A 44 -1.62 -5.23 -2.54
CA TYR A 44 -0.99 -3.95 -2.33
C TYR A 44 0.39 -4.16 -1.74
N LYS A 45 1.37 -3.42 -2.22
CA LYS A 45 2.75 -3.49 -1.76
C LYS A 45 3.20 -2.12 -1.32
N LEU A 46 3.72 -2.01 -0.10
CA LEU A 46 4.43 -0.83 0.36
C LEU A 46 5.93 -1.12 0.34
N ILE A 47 6.70 -0.24 -0.30
CA ILE A 47 8.15 -0.22 -0.24
C ILE A 47 8.57 1.04 0.52
N MET A 48 9.45 0.87 1.51
CA MET A 48 10.03 1.95 2.29
C MET A 48 11.54 1.94 2.12
N THR A 49 12.12 3.05 1.65
CA THR A 49 13.55 3.11 1.32
C THR A 49 14.21 4.34 1.94
N ASN A 50 15.35 4.14 2.59
CA ASN A 50 16.27 5.20 2.98
C ASN A 50 17.72 4.78 2.65
N THR A 51 18.70 5.61 3.01
CA THR A 51 20.12 5.30 2.78
C THR A 51 20.64 4.11 3.60
N ALA A 52 19.94 3.71 4.66
CA ALA A 52 20.29 2.54 5.47
C ALA A 52 19.74 1.23 4.86
N GLY A 53 18.71 1.30 4.02
CA GLY A 53 18.18 0.13 3.30
C GLY A 53 16.72 0.27 2.87
N THR A 54 16.12 -0.88 2.56
CA THR A 54 14.74 -0.98 2.06
C THR A 54 13.97 -2.04 2.84
N SER A 55 12.72 -1.72 3.20
CA SER A 55 11.75 -2.65 3.77
C SER A 55 10.53 -2.77 2.88
N THR A 56 9.98 -3.98 2.73
CA THR A 56 8.81 -4.25 1.87
C THR A 56 7.72 -4.96 2.65
N TYR A 57 6.48 -4.52 2.46
CA TYR A 57 5.28 -5.10 3.07
C TYR A 57 4.24 -5.39 2.01
N ASN A 58 3.54 -6.52 2.14
CA ASN A 58 2.48 -6.93 1.23
C ASN A 58 1.17 -7.08 2.00
N TYR A 59 0.09 -6.56 1.41
CA TYR A 59 -1.27 -6.59 1.95
C TYR A 59 -2.18 -7.16 0.89
N PHE A 60 -3.10 -8.02 1.29
CA PHE A 60 -4.13 -8.56 0.38
C PHE A 60 -5.49 -8.03 0.80
N ILE A 61 -6.18 -7.37 -0.13
CA ILE A 61 -7.53 -6.88 0.09
C ILE A 61 -8.50 -7.79 -0.66
N ALA A 62 -9.39 -8.45 0.08
CA ALA A 62 -10.46 -9.26 -0.49
C ALA A 62 -11.73 -8.41 -0.69
N ALA A 63 -12.28 -8.41 -1.90
CA ALA A 63 -13.56 -7.79 -2.22
C ALA A 63 -14.63 -8.87 -2.11
N TYR A 64 -15.49 -8.79 -1.09
CA TYR A 64 -16.65 -9.66 -1.00
C TYR A 64 -17.83 -8.98 -1.69
N GLY A 65 -18.21 -9.47 -2.86
CA GLY A 65 -19.43 -9.03 -3.54
C GLY A 65 -20.68 -9.49 -2.79
N LYS A 66 -21.85 -8.93 -3.13
CA LYS A 66 -23.13 -9.55 -2.76
C LYS A 66 -23.16 -10.97 -3.35
N PRO A 67 -23.45 -12.02 -2.55
CA PRO A 67 -23.69 -13.34 -3.11
C PRO A 67 -24.85 -13.26 -4.09
N THR A 68 -24.60 -13.51 -5.36
CA THR A 68 -25.65 -13.73 -6.35
C THR A 68 -25.81 -15.23 -6.51
N PHE A 69 -26.93 -15.75 -6.02
CA PHE A 69 -27.39 -17.10 -6.36
C PHE A 69 -28.14 -17.00 -7.69
N THR A 70 -27.61 -17.61 -8.75
CA THR A 70 -28.32 -17.88 -10.01
C THR A 70 -28.93 -19.26 -9.99
#